data_AF-A0A7J7KC03-F1
#
_entry.id   AF-A0A7J7KC03-F1
#
_cell.length_a   1.000
_cell.length_b   1.000
_cell.length_c   1.000
_cell.angle_alpha   90.00
_cell.angle_beta   90.00
_cell.angle_gamma   90.00
#
_symmetry.space_group_name_H-M   'P 1'
#
loop_
_entity.id
_entity.type
_entity.pdbx_description
1 polymer ?
#
loop_
_entity_poly.entity_id
_entity_poly.type
_entity_poly.pdbx_seq_one_letter_code
_entity_poly.pdbx_strand_id
1 'polypeptide(L)'
;MWRKNRAANNGTECMGVDLNRNFGYRFGGEGTSDNPCSEIYHGGKAFSEPESEALRDFLERIIDLKVYLTFHSYGQYILFPWGYAAVDAPNHDDLIYYSIITDPSAGASDDYAYSIGALYSYCIELPPRNGNGFILPESEIPGVVSSVWNGVKAMIQTITEKEQLSYDQVISTVAHTKSQLNYLHRLETSLDLDFWSEVESIGQNVDIHVKADTVDRVKRDLSSIDLEYNISVSDLQSLVDKEKDVQLNPNNNSNQADVLRSYVTHPVMDHWLERMASECGDRCTLINIGQSFEGREMKVIKITSNSSTGNKSAVFVEGGAHAREWISPVFVNNLIYKLIIEYGVDSSVTLMLDNYDWYILPLVNPDGYQYSHNNERYWRKNRATTIFRDCVGVDLNRNFPSFGMSDPVYSKHPCEDTYGGPFPGSERETKNLVKFLLGVDKLHVFLSFHSYSKMILIPWSHKMKPTTHHSALKTAGMAAANAMEAANGGKWVVGLAGELLSYNAAGTSLDWAYANTEAKFVFTFEMPPSRSPPGFVLPESSIKSVVDTTWPGVTTLIKTIINTPALEDKYFVSKGSSKGKDMCYCELIFMLLFTFCYI
;
A
#
# COMPACT_ATOMS: atom_id res chain seq x y z
N MET A 1 -32.28 -44.95 -19.57
CA MET A 1 -32.77 -44.09 -18.46
C MET A 1 -32.80 -42.67 -18.97
N TRP A 2 -33.75 -41.87 -18.50
CA TRP A 2 -33.92 -40.49 -18.95
C TRP A 2 -32.97 -39.57 -18.16
N ARG A 3 -32.14 -38.76 -18.83
CA ARG A 3 -31.19 -37.81 -18.17
C ARG A 3 -31.52 -36.33 -18.35
N LYS A 4 -32.27 -35.99 -19.41
CA LYS A 4 -32.59 -34.60 -19.73
C LYS A 4 -33.69 -34.06 -18.83
N ASN A 5 -33.89 -32.76 -18.79
CA ASN A 5 -35.11 -32.19 -18.20
C ASN A 5 -36.35 -32.54 -19.07
N ARG A 6 -37.49 -31.90 -18.82
CA ARG A 6 -38.75 -32.18 -19.52
C ARG A 6 -39.22 -31.04 -20.44
N ALA A 7 -38.32 -30.10 -20.79
CA ALA A 7 -38.65 -28.99 -21.67
C ALA A 7 -39.08 -29.45 -23.07
N ALA A 8 -40.03 -28.74 -23.67
CA ALA A 8 -40.45 -28.99 -25.05
C ALA A 8 -39.49 -28.28 -26.02
N ASN A 9 -39.02 -28.99 -27.04
CA ASN A 9 -38.17 -28.43 -28.08
C ASN A 9 -39.01 -28.12 -29.33
N ASN A 10 -38.98 -26.87 -29.81
CA ASN A 10 -39.78 -26.47 -30.96
C ASN A 10 -39.38 -27.21 -32.24
N GLY A 11 -40.36 -27.72 -32.98
CA GLY A 11 -40.14 -28.38 -34.27
C GLY A 11 -39.68 -29.84 -34.20
N THR A 12 -39.77 -30.48 -33.04
CA THR A 12 -39.41 -31.89 -32.84
C THR A 12 -40.29 -32.55 -31.77
N GLU A 13 -40.45 -33.87 -31.83
CA GLU A 13 -41.11 -34.67 -30.78
C GLU A 13 -40.15 -34.98 -29.61
N CYS A 14 -38.85 -34.70 -29.78
CA CYS A 14 -37.83 -34.96 -28.78
C CYS A 14 -37.86 -33.94 -27.66
N MET A 15 -38.11 -34.40 -26.43
CA MET A 15 -38.16 -33.55 -25.23
C MET A 15 -36.84 -33.50 -24.50
N GLY A 16 -36.62 -32.40 -23.79
CA GLY A 16 -35.59 -32.22 -22.78
C GLY A 16 -34.27 -31.67 -23.29
N VAL A 17 -33.57 -31.00 -22.38
CA VAL A 17 -32.20 -30.50 -22.46
C VAL A 17 -31.36 -31.15 -21.36
N ASP A 18 -30.11 -31.48 -21.67
CA ASP A 18 -29.14 -31.93 -20.68
C ASP A 18 -28.64 -30.73 -19.86
N LEU A 19 -29.11 -30.62 -18.62
CA LEU A 19 -28.79 -29.48 -17.76
C LEU A 19 -27.29 -29.36 -17.50
N ASN A 20 -26.54 -30.47 -17.47
CA ASN A 20 -25.08 -30.44 -17.29
C ASN A 20 -24.31 -30.21 -18.61
N ARG A 21 -25.00 -29.70 -19.64
CA ARG A 21 -24.42 -29.14 -20.86
C ARG A 21 -24.93 -27.71 -21.13
N ASN A 22 -25.81 -27.19 -20.27
CA ASN A 22 -26.53 -25.94 -20.50
C ASN A 22 -25.87 -24.72 -19.82
N PHE A 23 -24.74 -24.87 -19.11
CA PHE A 23 -24.05 -23.75 -18.46
C PHE A 23 -23.17 -22.96 -19.43
N GLY A 24 -22.89 -21.70 -19.08
CA GLY A 24 -22.28 -20.72 -19.99
C GLY A 24 -20.80 -20.91 -20.31
N TYR A 25 -20.04 -21.65 -19.50
CA TYR A 25 -18.62 -21.83 -19.75
C TYR A 25 -18.39 -22.83 -20.89
N ARG A 26 -17.81 -22.34 -21.99
CA ARG A 26 -17.57 -23.11 -23.24
C ARG A 26 -18.83 -23.77 -23.82
N PHE A 27 -20.00 -23.19 -23.57
CA PHE A 27 -21.30 -23.70 -24.05
C PHE A 27 -21.27 -24.14 -25.53
N GLY A 28 -21.85 -25.31 -25.82
CA GLY A 28 -21.88 -25.90 -27.17
C GLY A 28 -20.54 -26.47 -27.66
N GLY A 29 -19.54 -26.60 -26.78
CA GLY A 29 -18.23 -27.18 -27.10
C GLY A 29 -18.20 -28.71 -27.17
N GLU A 30 -17.01 -29.29 -27.05
CA GLU A 30 -16.83 -30.75 -27.11
C GLU A 30 -17.66 -31.48 -26.03
N GLY A 31 -18.19 -32.66 -26.39
CA GLY A 31 -19.03 -33.45 -25.49
C GLY A 31 -20.49 -33.03 -25.42
N THR A 32 -20.95 -32.19 -26.35
CA THR A 32 -22.33 -31.70 -26.46
C THR A 32 -22.94 -32.06 -27.83
N SER A 33 -24.23 -31.79 -28.03
CA SER A 33 -24.90 -31.94 -29.33
C SER A 33 -25.92 -30.84 -29.58
N ASP A 34 -26.05 -30.37 -30.83
CA ASP A 34 -27.13 -29.49 -31.28
C ASP A 34 -28.42 -30.23 -31.64
N ASN A 35 -28.41 -31.58 -31.68
CA ASN A 35 -29.58 -32.38 -32.03
C ASN A 35 -30.50 -32.52 -30.80
N PRO A 36 -31.75 -32.02 -30.83
CA PRO A 36 -32.68 -32.13 -29.70
C PRO A 36 -33.00 -33.56 -29.26
N CYS A 37 -32.80 -34.54 -30.14
CA CYS A 37 -32.99 -35.96 -29.85
C CYS A 37 -31.76 -36.63 -29.23
N SER A 38 -30.63 -35.93 -29.13
CA SER A 38 -29.44 -36.42 -28.44
C SER A 38 -29.62 -36.36 -26.92
N GLU A 39 -29.02 -37.32 -26.22
CA GLU A 39 -28.97 -37.38 -24.76
C GLU A 39 -28.07 -36.29 -24.15
N ILE A 40 -27.13 -35.76 -24.95
CA ILE A 40 -26.21 -34.67 -24.59
C ILE A 40 -26.61 -33.35 -25.27
N TYR A 41 -27.91 -33.19 -25.60
CA TYR A 41 -28.43 -31.96 -26.19
C TYR A 41 -28.29 -30.79 -25.22
N HIS A 42 -27.50 -29.78 -25.59
CA HIS A 42 -27.12 -28.69 -24.69
C HIS A 42 -28.16 -27.55 -24.58
N GLY A 43 -29.17 -27.54 -25.45
CA GLY A 43 -30.22 -26.52 -25.48
C GLY A 43 -30.06 -25.50 -26.60
N GLY A 44 -30.96 -24.53 -26.67
CA GLY A 44 -30.94 -23.50 -27.73
C GLY A 44 -29.92 -22.38 -27.48
N LYS A 45 -29.51 -22.19 -26.23
CA LYS A 45 -28.51 -21.21 -25.77
C LYS A 45 -28.04 -21.58 -24.36
N ALA A 46 -26.92 -21.03 -23.91
CA ALA A 46 -26.51 -21.12 -22.51
C ALA A 46 -27.63 -20.61 -21.60
N PHE A 47 -27.89 -21.34 -20.51
CA PHE A 47 -28.94 -21.07 -19.55
C PHE A 47 -30.33 -20.94 -20.22
N SER A 48 -30.61 -21.76 -21.23
CA SER A 48 -31.95 -21.82 -21.83
C SER A 48 -33.00 -22.39 -20.89
N GLU A 49 -32.57 -23.19 -19.92
CA GLU A 49 -33.46 -23.88 -18.99
C GLU A 49 -33.60 -23.12 -17.67
N PRO A 50 -34.81 -23.08 -17.08
CA PRO A 50 -35.04 -22.36 -15.83
C PRO A 50 -34.21 -22.90 -14.66
N GLU A 51 -33.85 -24.19 -14.66
CA GLU A 51 -33.04 -24.81 -13.61
C GLU A 51 -31.58 -24.31 -13.63
N SER A 52 -30.96 -24.24 -14.81
CA SER A 52 -29.57 -23.75 -14.96
C SER A 52 -29.50 -22.24 -14.79
N GLU A 53 -30.53 -21.51 -15.25
CA GLU A 53 -30.68 -20.08 -15.02
C GLU A 53 -30.78 -19.73 -13.52
N ALA A 54 -31.60 -20.46 -12.76
CA ALA A 54 -31.75 -20.22 -11.33
C ALA A 54 -30.44 -20.46 -10.57
N LEU A 55 -29.67 -21.50 -10.94
CA LEU A 55 -28.38 -21.77 -10.32
C LEU A 55 -27.34 -20.71 -10.67
N ARG A 56 -27.28 -20.25 -11.94
CA ARG A 56 -26.47 -19.11 -12.37
C ARG A 56 -26.71 -17.90 -11.48
N ASP A 57 -27.96 -17.47 -11.40
CA ASP A 57 -28.36 -16.27 -10.65
C ASP A 57 -28.06 -16.35 -9.16
N PHE A 58 -28.03 -17.56 -8.59
CA PHE A 58 -27.64 -17.78 -7.20
C PHE A 58 -26.12 -17.74 -7.02
N LEU A 59 -25.37 -18.47 -7.86
CA LEU A 59 -23.91 -18.53 -7.74
C LEU A 59 -23.26 -17.16 -7.97
N GLU A 60 -23.74 -16.39 -8.95
CA GLU A 60 -23.22 -15.03 -9.23
C GLU A 60 -23.47 -14.02 -8.09
N ARG A 61 -24.33 -14.33 -7.11
CA ARG A 61 -24.57 -13.49 -5.93
C ARG A 61 -23.65 -13.80 -4.76
N ILE A 62 -22.91 -14.90 -4.80
CA ILE A 62 -22.01 -15.29 -3.71
C ILE A 62 -20.68 -14.56 -3.88
N ILE A 63 -20.41 -13.59 -3.00
CA ILE A 63 -19.26 -12.67 -3.09
C ILE A 63 -17.90 -13.38 -2.83
N ASP A 64 -17.92 -14.60 -2.29
CA ASP A 64 -16.71 -15.39 -2.03
C ASP A 64 -17.02 -16.91 -2.03
N LEU A 65 -17.42 -17.43 -3.19
CA LEU A 65 -17.65 -18.87 -3.34
C LEU A 65 -16.30 -19.60 -3.29
N LYS A 66 -15.96 -20.26 -2.18
CA LYS A 66 -14.70 -21.02 -2.07
C LYS A 66 -14.81 -22.43 -2.64
N VAL A 67 -15.89 -23.15 -2.33
CA VAL A 67 -16.06 -24.56 -2.67
C VAL A 67 -17.39 -24.79 -3.38
N TYR A 68 -17.36 -25.43 -4.55
CA TYR A 68 -18.54 -25.90 -5.28
C TYR A 68 -18.44 -27.42 -5.46
N LEU A 69 -19.45 -28.14 -4.98
CA LEU A 69 -19.55 -29.60 -5.13
C LEU A 69 -20.83 -29.94 -5.88
N THR A 70 -20.70 -30.59 -7.02
CA THR A 70 -21.81 -31.24 -7.71
C THR A 70 -21.69 -32.75 -7.60
N PHE A 71 -22.82 -33.45 -7.49
CA PHE A 71 -22.87 -34.90 -7.32
C PHE A 71 -23.58 -35.54 -8.49
N HIS A 72 -22.93 -36.52 -9.10
CA HIS A 72 -23.40 -37.24 -10.28
C HIS A 72 -23.45 -38.74 -9.98
N SER A 73 -24.07 -39.50 -10.86
CA SER A 73 -23.98 -40.96 -10.83
C SER A 73 -23.90 -41.46 -12.26
N TYR A 74 -23.11 -42.49 -12.58
CA TYR A 74 -22.28 -43.32 -11.72
C TYR A 74 -20.82 -43.31 -12.19
N GLY A 75 -19.87 -43.62 -11.30
CA GLY A 75 -18.47 -43.81 -11.74
C GLY A 75 -17.42 -43.94 -10.64
N GLN A 76 -17.71 -43.46 -9.43
CA GLN A 76 -16.71 -43.36 -8.34
C GLN A 76 -15.49 -42.52 -8.75
N TYR A 77 -15.76 -41.35 -9.34
CA TYR A 77 -14.74 -40.39 -9.76
C TYR A 77 -14.89 -39.09 -8.98
N ILE A 78 -13.76 -38.43 -8.73
CA ILE A 78 -13.72 -37.02 -8.34
C ILE A 78 -13.11 -36.30 -9.54
N LEU A 79 -13.94 -35.53 -10.23
CA LEU A 79 -13.60 -34.75 -11.40
C LEU A 79 -13.44 -33.29 -10.98
N PHE A 80 -12.57 -32.57 -11.67
CA PHE A 80 -12.33 -31.16 -11.43
C PHE A 80 -12.06 -30.46 -12.77
N PRO A 81 -12.18 -29.12 -12.83
CA PRO A 81 -11.98 -28.38 -14.07
C PRO A 81 -10.58 -28.57 -14.68
N TRP A 82 -10.45 -28.57 -16.00
CA TRP A 82 -11.50 -28.28 -16.98
C TRP A 82 -12.10 -29.56 -17.58
N GLY A 83 -13.42 -29.69 -17.50
CA GLY A 83 -14.16 -30.81 -18.10
C GLY A 83 -14.27 -30.73 -19.62
N TYR A 84 -14.13 -29.55 -20.22
CA TYR A 84 -14.28 -29.35 -21.67
C TYR A 84 -13.04 -29.72 -22.52
N ALA A 85 -11.86 -29.84 -21.93
CA ALA A 85 -10.61 -30.13 -22.65
C ALA A 85 -9.54 -30.69 -21.70
N ALA A 86 -8.57 -31.45 -22.24
CA ALA A 86 -7.41 -31.95 -21.49
C ALA A 86 -6.37 -30.84 -21.25
N VAL A 87 -6.77 -29.81 -20.49
CA VAL A 87 -5.94 -28.67 -20.08
C VAL A 87 -6.08 -28.45 -18.59
N ASP A 88 -4.96 -28.17 -17.93
CA ASP A 88 -4.93 -27.97 -16.49
C ASP A 88 -5.59 -26.64 -16.10
N ALA A 89 -6.37 -26.65 -15.02
CA ALA A 89 -6.85 -25.43 -14.41
C ALA A 89 -5.67 -24.62 -13.81
N PRO A 90 -5.77 -23.29 -13.73
CA PRO A 90 -4.71 -22.44 -13.15
C PRO A 90 -4.21 -22.87 -11.77
N ASN A 91 -5.06 -23.48 -10.94
CA ASN A 91 -4.71 -24.00 -9.62
C ASN A 91 -4.69 -25.54 -9.57
N HIS A 92 -4.33 -26.20 -10.68
CA HIS A 92 -4.32 -27.67 -10.78
C HIS A 92 -3.59 -28.35 -9.63
N ASP A 93 -2.42 -27.84 -9.24
CA ASP A 93 -1.62 -28.37 -8.13
C ASP A 93 -2.34 -28.28 -6.77
N ASP A 94 -3.34 -27.41 -6.65
CA ASP A 94 -4.17 -27.25 -5.47
C ASP A 94 -5.39 -28.19 -5.46
N LEU A 95 -5.77 -28.72 -6.61
CA LEU A 95 -6.88 -29.66 -6.79
C LEU A 95 -6.38 -31.10 -6.59
N ILE A 96 -6.16 -31.49 -5.33
CA ILE A 96 -5.52 -32.77 -4.99
C ILE A 96 -6.53 -33.95 -5.05
N TYR A 97 -6.54 -34.72 -6.15
CA TYR A 97 -6.71 -36.20 -6.16
C TYR A 97 -6.51 -36.77 -7.58
N TYR A 98 -6.17 -38.07 -7.70
CA TYR A 98 -6.08 -38.79 -8.98
C TYR A 98 -7.40 -38.72 -9.77
N SER A 99 -7.53 -37.78 -10.70
CA SER A 99 -8.59 -37.81 -11.71
C SER A 99 -8.18 -38.71 -12.88
N ILE A 100 -9.18 -39.28 -13.53
CA ILE A 100 -9.04 -39.95 -14.81
C ILE A 100 -9.65 -39.01 -15.83
N ILE A 101 -8.95 -38.75 -16.93
CA ILE A 101 -9.48 -38.00 -18.08
C ILE A 101 -10.73 -38.75 -18.57
N THR A 102 -11.90 -38.16 -18.39
CA THR A 102 -13.17 -38.63 -18.97
C THR A 102 -13.40 -37.96 -20.32
N ASP A 103 -14.42 -38.40 -21.05
CA ASP A 103 -14.83 -37.73 -22.28
C ASP A 103 -15.16 -36.25 -22.01
N PRO A 104 -14.84 -35.32 -22.94
CA PRO A 104 -15.11 -33.90 -22.79
C PRO A 104 -16.57 -33.61 -22.43
N SER A 105 -16.80 -32.54 -21.67
CA SER A 105 -18.12 -32.18 -21.13
C SER A 105 -18.33 -30.67 -21.04
N ALA A 106 -18.28 -29.98 -22.17
CA ALA A 106 -18.51 -28.54 -22.21
C ALA A 106 -19.91 -28.13 -21.69
N GLY A 107 -20.01 -26.96 -21.06
CA GLY A 107 -21.26 -26.46 -20.48
C GLY A 107 -21.69 -27.14 -19.17
N ALA A 108 -20.74 -27.74 -18.44
CA ALA A 108 -20.97 -28.34 -17.13
C ALA A 108 -20.98 -27.29 -15.99
N SER A 109 -21.66 -27.63 -14.89
CA SER A 109 -21.87 -26.70 -13.78
C SER A 109 -20.62 -26.43 -12.93
N ASP A 110 -19.74 -27.42 -12.79
CA ASP A 110 -18.47 -27.35 -12.08
C ASP A 110 -17.45 -26.46 -12.80
N ASP A 111 -17.33 -26.61 -14.12
CA ASP A 111 -16.54 -25.71 -14.98
C ASP A 111 -17.07 -24.27 -14.90
N TYR A 112 -18.40 -24.09 -14.93
CA TYR A 112 -18.99 -22.76 -14.80
C TYR A 112 -18.75 -22.14 -13.43
N ALA A 113 -18.99 -22.87 -12.33
CA ALA A 113 -18.73 -22.39 -10.97
C ALA A 113 -17.27 -21.96 -10.77
N TYR A 114 -16.32 -22.74 -11.30
CA TYR A 114 -14.90 -22.38 -11.28
C TYR A 114 -14.62 -21.12 -12.11
N SER A 115 -15.23 -21.00 -13.29
CA SER A 115 -15.06 -19.83 -14.17
C SER A 115 -15.54 -18.50 -13.57
N ILE A 116 -16.48 -18.55 -12.62
CA ILE A 116 -17.02 -17.36 -11.94
C ILE A 116 -16.41 -17.13 -10.55
N GLY A 117 -15.41 -17.92 -10.15
CA GLY A 117 -14.60 -17.63 -8.96
C GLY A 117 -14.54 -18.74 -7.91
N ALA A 118 -15.20 -19.89 -8.09
CA ALA A 118 -15.04 -21.02 -7.16
C ALA A 118 -13.59 -21.52 -7.15
N LEU A 119 -12.93 -21.48 -5.99
CA LEU A 119 -11.53 -21.89 -5.85
C LEU A 119 -11.37 -23.42 -5.98
N TYR A 120 -12.28 -24.15 -5.33
CA TYR A 120 -12.33 -25.61 -5.32
C TYR A 120 -13.66 -26.07 -5.91
N SER A 121 -13.66 -26.45 -7.19
CA SER A 121 -14.85 -26.94 -7.88
C SER A 121 -14.69 -28.42 -8.22
N TYR A 122 -15.62 -29.26 -7.78
CA TYR A 122 -15.55 -30.70 -8.01
C TYR A 122 -16.90 -31.28 -8.45
N CYS A 123 -16.83 -32.22 -9.40
CA CYS A 123 -17.90 -33.13 -9.74
C CYS A 123 -17.60 -34.53 -9.17
N ILE A 124 -18.45 -35.01 -8.25
CA ILE A 124 -18.30 -36.28 -7.56
C ILE A 124 -19.27 -37.30 -8.16
N GLU A 125 -18.75 -38.24 -8.94
CA GLU A 125 -19.49 -39.37 -9.48
C GLU A 125 -19.64 -40.47 -8.44
N LEU A 126 -20.87 -40.76 -8.03
CA LEU A 126 -21.19 -41.72 -6.97
C LEU A 126 -21.07 -43.18 -7.45
N PRO A 127 -21.01 -44.16 -6.52
CA PRO A 127 -21.05 -45.59 -6.83
C PRO A 127 -22.31 -46.02 -7.61
N PRO A 128 -22.28 -47.18 -8.28
CA PRO A 128 -21.17 -48.15 -8.37
C PRO A 128 -20.25 -47.93 -9.59
N ARG A 129 -18.94 -48.21 -9.48
CA ARG A 129 -18.02 -48.24 -10.64
C ARG A 129 -18.12 -49.55 -11.44
N ASN A 130 -18.42 -50.64 -10.76
CA ASN A 130 -18.58 -51.98 -11.34
C ASN A 130 -19.95 -52.54 -10.93
N GLY A 131 -20.80 -52.98 -11.88
CA GLY A 131 -22.12 -53.55 -11.58
C GLY A 131 -23.25 -52.96 -12.42
N ASN A 132 -24.44 -52.83 -11.84
CA ASN A 132 -25.71 -52.51 -12.53
C ASN A 132 -25.88 -51.05 -13.01
N GLY A 133 -24.78 -50.30 -13.21
CA GLY A 133 -24.80 -48.90 -13.62
C GLY A 133 -25.56 -48.01 -12.62
N PHE A 134 -26.58 -47.28 -13.08
CA PHE A 134 -27.39 -46.38 -12.25
C PHE A 134 -28.35 -47.07 -11.25
N ILE A 135 -28.43 -48.41 -11.24
CA ILE A 135 -29.30 -49.13 -10.31
C ILE A 135 -28.50 -49.48 -9.04
N LEU A 136 -28.70 -48.69 -7.98
CA LEU A 136 -28.11 -48.93 -6.65
C LEU A 136 -29.12 -49.69 -5.75
N PRO A 137 -28.76 -50.83 -5.15
CA PRO A 137 -29.62 -51.51 -4.18
C PRO A 137 -29.91 -50.64 -2.96
N GLU A 138 -31.16 -50.64 -2.48
CA GLU A 138 -31.58 -49.84 -1.32
C GLU A 138 -30.75 -50.13 -0.06
N SER A 139 -30.32 -51.39 0.12
CA SER A 139 -29.45 -51.82 1.21
C SER A 139 -28.06 -51.17 1.19
N GLU A 140 -27.60 -50.67 0.04
CA GLU A 140 -26.29 -50.02 -0.11
C GLU A 140 -26.33 -48.51 0.13
N ILE A 141 -27.52 -47.88 0.08
CA ILE A 141 -27.69 -46.43 0.25
C ILE A 141 -27.00 -45.91 1.53
N PRO A 142 -27.18 -46.51 2.72
CA PRO A 142 -26.54 -46.01 3.94
C PRO A 142 -25.00 -46.04 3.87
N GLY A 143 -24.44 -47.07 3.22
CA GLY A 143 -23.00 -47.22 3.03
C GLY A 143 -22.44 -46.17 2.07
N VAL A 144 -23.15 -45.91 0.95
CA VAL A 144 -22.77 -44.87 -0.01
C VAL A 144 -22.83 -43.49 0.65
N VAL A 145 -23.93 -43.14 1.34
CA VAL A 145 -24.06 -41.85 2.02
C VAL A 145 -22.94 -41.65 3.05
N SER A 146 -22.68 -42.65 3.90
CA SER A 146 -21.63 -42.56 4.92
C SER A 146 -20.23 -42.38 4.33
N SER A 147 -19.90 -43.15 3.29
CA SER A 147 -18.58 -43.09 2.64
C SER A 147 -18.34 -41.77 1.92
N VAL A 148 -19.32 -41.30 1.14
CA VAL A 148 -19.25 -40.01 0.42
C VAL A 148 -19.16 -38.87 1.41
N TRP A 149 -19.96 -38.90 2.49
CA TRP A 149 -19.91 -37.85 3.52
C TRP A 149 -18.56 -37.80 4.24
N ASN A 150 -17.93 -38.94 4.51
CA ASN A 150 -16.58 -38.97 5.06
C ASN A 150 -15.54 -38.38 4.09
N GLY A 151 -15.67 -38.66 2.78
CA GLY A 151 -14.83 -38.06 1.75
C GLY A 151 -14.98 -36.54 1.68
N VAL A 152 -16.22 -36.03 1.67
CA VAL A 152 -16.51 -34.60 1.67
C VAL A 152 -15.94 -33.93 2.92
N LYS A 153 -16.11 -34.51 4.12
CA LYS A 153 -15.50 -33.96 5.34
C LYS A 153 -13.97 -33.86 5.26
N ALA A 154 -13.31 -34.91 4.76
CA ALA A 154 -11.85 -34.90 4.61
C ALA A 154 -11.40 -33.83 3.60
N MET A 155 -12.10 -33.70 2.47
CA MET A 155 -11.83 -32.66 1.46
C MET A 155 -11.94 -31.26 2.06
N ILE A 156 -13.06 -30.96 2.76
CA ILE A 156 -13.28 -29.66 3.39
C ILE A 156 -12.25 -29.38 4.48
N GLN A 157 -11.86 -30.40 5.27
CA GLN A 157 -10.82 -30.25 6.29
C GLN A 157 -9.47 -29.86 5.66
N THR A 158 -9.02 -30.57 4.62
CA THR A 158 -7.77 -30.26 3.92
C THR A 158 -7.79 -28.85 3.31
N ILE A 159 -8.91 -28.46 2.69
CA ILE A 159 -9.09 -27.10 2.15
C ILE A 159 -8.96 -26.07 3.28
N THR A 160 -9.62 -26.30 4.42
CA THR A 160 -9.59 -25.38 5.57
C THR A 160 -8.18 -25.25 6.16
N GLU A 161 -7.46 -26.36 6.31
CA GLU A 161 -6.08 -26.37 6.81
C GLU A 161 -5.12 -25.63 5.87
N LYS A 162 -5.33 -25.75 4.54
CA LYS A 162 -4.55 -25.05 3.53
C LYS A 162 -4.81 -23.54 3.53
N GLU A 163 -6.07 -23.12 3.61
CA GLU A 163 -6.45 -21.71 3.73
C GLU A 163 -5.92 -21.09 5.03
N GLN A 164 -5.88 -21.86 6.13
CA GLN A 164 -5.28 -21.40 7.41
C GLN A 164 -3.76 -21.23 7.36
N LEU A 165 -3.07 -21.81 6.38
CA LEU A 165 -1.62 -21.69 6.18
C LEU A 165 -1.25 -20.60 5.17
N SER A 166 -2.22 -19.87 4.62
CA SER A 166 -1.94 -18.73 3.75
C SER A 166 -1.45 -17.56 4.60
N TYR A 167 -0.29 -17.01 4.25
CA TYR A 167 0.26 -15.81 4.86
C TYR A 167 0.05 -14.63 3.92
N ASP A 168 0.01 -13.42 4.47
CA ASP A 168 0.06 -12.20 3.68
C ASP A 168 1.34 -12.22 2.81
N GLN A 169 1.19 -11.85 1.53
CA GLN A 169 2.27 -11.83 0.56
C GLN A 169 2.51 -10.42 0.03
N VAL A 170 3.75 -10.14 -0.36
CA VAL A 170 4.07 -8.98 -1.20
C VAL A 170 4.32 -9.48 -2.61
N ILE A 171 3.44 -9.09 -3.53
CA ILE A 171 3.51 -9.42 -4.95
C ILE A 171 4.05 -8.20 -5.69
N SER A 172 5.13 -8.39 -6.47
CA SER A 172 5.69 -7.35 -7.33
C SER A 172 5.32 -7.61 -8.79
N THR A 173 4.86 -6.60 -9.50
CA THR A 173 4.47 -6.71 -10.92
C THR A 173 4.83 -5.44 -11.70
N VAL A 174 4.93 -5.56 -13.03
CA VAL A 174 5.23 -4.45 -13.94
C VAL A 174 4.21 -4.45 -15.07
N ALA A 175 3.39 -3.40 -15.17
CA ALA A 175 2.50 -3.24 -16.32
C ALA A 175 3.28 -2.88 -17.59
N HIS A 176 3.12 -3.62 -18.68
CA HIS A 176 3.77 -3.36 -19.97
C HIS A 176 2.83 -2.75 -21.01
N THR A 177 1.52 -2.76 -20.74
CA THR A 177 0.50 -2.21 -21.64
C THR A 177 -0.47 -1.31 -20.88
N LYS A 178 -1.15 -0.42 -21.61
CA LYS A 178 -2.20 0.44 -21.04
C LYS A 178 -3.37 -0.37 -20.48
N SER A 179 -3.64 -1.55 -21.05
CA SER A 179 -4.69 -2.46 -20.56
C SER A 179 -4.33 -3.02 -19.17
N GLN A 180 -3.08 -3.49 -19.00
CA GLN A 180 -2.57 -3.98 -17.72
C GLN A 180 -2.52 -2.87 -16.67
N LEU A 181 -2.07 -1.66 -17.04
CA LEU A 181 -2.08 -0.50 -16.14
C LEU A 181 -3.50 -0.15 -15.66
N ASN A 182 -4.46 -0.06 -16.58
CA ASN A 182 -5.87 0.17 -16.26
C ASN A 182 -6.45 -0.96 -15.39
N TYR A 183 -5.95 -2.19 -15.50
CA TYR A 183 -6.37 -3.29 -14.65
C TYR A 183 -5.85 -3.12 -13.22
N LEU A 184 -4.58 -2.78 -13.05
CA LEU A 184 -4.01 -2.51 -11.73
C LEU A 184 -4.74 -1.38 -10.99
N HIS A 185 -5.12 -0.29 -11.68
CA HIS A 185 -5.97 0.76 -11.10
C HIS A 185 -7.35 0.25 -10.66
N ARG A 186 -7.95 -0.69 -11.40
CA ARG A 186 -9.20 -1.33 -10.98
C ARG A 186 -8.97 -2.26 -9.79
N LEU A 187 -7.83 -2.95 -9.75
CA LEU A 187 -7.48 -3.85 -8.67
C LEU A 187 -7.31 -3.09 -7.35
N GLU A 188 -6.64 -1.93 -7.40
CA GLU A 188 -6.50 -0.96 -6.30
C GLU A 188 -7.85 -0.52 -5.73
N THR A 189 -8.86 -0.37 -6.59
CA THR A 189 -10.19 0.10 -6.18
C THR A 189 -11.21 -1.00 -5.87
N SER A 190 -10.91 -2.27 -6.17
CA SER A 190 -11.91 -3.36 -6.13
C SER A 190 -11.67 -4.45 -5.08
N LEU A 191 -10.48 -4.51 -4.46
CA LEU A 191 -10.09 -5.64 -3.60
C LEU A 191 -9.55 -5.30 -2.20
N ASP A 192 -9.63 -4.05 -1.72
CA ASP A 192 -9.05 -3.65 -0.41
C ASP A 192 -7.57 -4.09 -0.28
N LEU A 193 -6.82 -3.99 -1.38
CA LEU A 193 -5.40 -4.33 -1.42
C LEU A 193 -4.55 -3.14 -1.00
N ASP A 194 -3.45 -3.41 -0.29
CA ASP A 194 -2.51 -2.39 0.17
C ASP A 194 -1.38 -2.24 -0.85
N PHE A 195 -1.47 -1.20 -1.69
CA PHE A 195 -0.43 -0.88 -2.66
C PHE A 195 0.73 -0.16 -1.99
N TRP A 196 1.89 -0.83 -1.93
CA TRP A 196 3.11 -0.26 -1.36
C TRP A 196 3.80 0.70 -2.32
N SER A 197 3.52 0.55 -3.62
CA SER A 197 3.91 1.47 -4.68
C SER A 197 2.67 1.87 -5.47
N GLU A 198 2.51 3.16 -5.76
CA GLU A 198 1.36 3.66 -6.53
C GLU A 198 1.35 3.11 -7.97
N VAL A 199 0.17 2.85 -8.51
CA VAL A 199 -0.04 2.34 -9.87
C VAL A 199 -0.28 3.53 -10.79
N GLU A 200 0.68 3.96 -11.61
CA GLU A 200 0.47 5.18 -12.40
C GLU A 200 1.07 5.14 -13.82
N SER A 201 2.09 4.31 -14.08
CA SER A 201 2.76 4.28 -15.39
C SER A 201 3.18 2.89 -15.86
N ILE A 202 3.25 2.74 -17.20
CA ILE A 202 3.76 1.54 -17.85
C ILE A 202 5.27 1.45 -17.59
N GLY A 203 5.74 0.25 -17.22
CA GLY A 203 7.14 -0.02 -16.91
C GLY A 203 7.53 0.23 -15.45
N GLN A 204 6.60 0.71 -14.62
CA GLN A 204 6.80 0.88 -13.19
C GLN A 204 6.65 -0.46 -12.46
N ASN A 205 7.59 -0.75 -11.55
CA ASN A 205 7.42 -1.84 -10.58
C ASN A 205 6.41 -1.42 -9.50
N VAL A 206 5.40 -2.25 -9.32
CA VAL A 206 4.33 -2.08 -8.34
C VAL A 206 4.43 -3.21 -7.34
N ASP A 207 4.60 -2.86 -6.06
CA ASP A 207 4.58 -3.81 -4.95
C ASP A 207 3.19 -3.75 -4.28
N ILE A 208 2.55 -4.90 -4.12
CA ILE A 208 1.20 -5.04 -3.59
C ILE A 208 1.25 -5.98 -2.39
N HIS A 209 0.86 -5.49 -1.22
CA HIS A 209 0.56 -6.33 -0.07
C HIS A 209 -0.84 -6.92 -0.24
N VAL A 210 -0.88 -8.26 -0.27
CA VAL A 210 -2.07 -9.05 -0.51
C VAL A 210 -2.33 -9.91 0.72
N LYS A 211 -3.52 -9.76 1.31
CA LYS A 211 -3.96 -10.53 2.47
C LYS A 211 -4.05 -12.01 2.13
N ALA A 212 -3.68 -12.87 3.07
CA ALA A 212 -3.67 -14.33 2.95
C ALA A 212 -4.89 -14.94 2.22
N ASP A 213 -6.09 -14.48 2.56
CA ASP A 213 -7.39 -14.95 2.03
C ASP A 213 -7.67 -14.50 0.58
N THR A 214 -6.88 -13.55 0.07
CA THR A 214 -7.02 -12.96 -1.28
C THR A 214 -5.85 -13.27 -2.21
N VAL A 215 -4.73 -13.82 -1.70
CA VAL A 215 -3.51 -14.12 -2.46
C VAL A 215 -3.79 -14.88 -3.75
N ASP A 216 -4.51 -16.00 -3.66
CA ASP A 216 -4.74 -16.84 -4.83
C ASP A 216 -5.66 -16.19 -5.86
N ARG A 217 -6.64 -15.40 -5.39
CA ARG A 217 -7.50 -14.62 -6.28
C ARG A 217 -6.67 -13.59 -7.05
N VAL A 218 -5.85 -12.79 -6.36
CA VAL A 218 -4.99 -11.78 -6.99
C VAL A 218 -4.03 -12.43 -8.00
N LYS A 219 -3.41 -13.56 -7.66
CA LYS A 219 -2.55 -14.30 -8.58
C LYS A 219 -3.27 -14.74 -9.85
N ARG A 220 -4.47 -15.31 -9.73
CA ARG A 220 -5.30 -15.69 -10.89
C ARG A 220 -5.69 -14.48 -11.73
N ASP A 221 -6.10 -13.40 -11.07
CA ASP A 221 -6.50 -12.13 -11.66
C ASP A 221 -5.36 -11.53 -12.50
N LEU A 222 -4.14 -11.49 -11.97
CA LEU A 222 -2.93 -11.06 -12.68
C LEU A 222 -2.60 -11.98 -13.87
N SER A 223 -2.63 -13.31 -13.66
CA SER A 223 -2.36 -14.27 -14.75
C SER A 223 -3.41 -14.22 -15.87
N SER A 224 -4.67 -13.90 -15.57
CA SER A 224 -5.76 -13.86 -16.57
C SER A 224 -5.59 -12.77 -17.64
N ILE A 225 -4.74 -11.78 -17.38
CA ILE A 225 -4.44 -10.65 -18.28
C ILE A 225 -2.99 -10.68 -18.78
N ASP A 226 -2.33 -11.84 -18.69
CA ASP A 226 -0.92 -12.04 -19.03
C ASP A 226 0.01 -11.02 -18.32
N LEU A 227 -0.31 -10.65 -17.09
CA LEU A 227 0.50 -9.75 -16.28
C LEU A 227 1.43 -10.59 -15.39
N GLU A 228 2.71 -10.61 -15.78
CA GLU A 228 3.75 -11.30 -15.01
C GLU A 228 3.90 -10.70 -13.61
N TYR A 229 4.12 -11.56 -12.61
CA TYR A 229 4.35 -11.16 -11.24
C TYR A 229 5.40 -12.03 -10.58
N ASN A 230 6.05 -11.49 -9.55
CA ASN A 230 6.97 -12.18 -8.66
C ASN A 230 6.46 -12.14 -7.23
N ILE A 231 6.61 -13.25 -6.50
CA ILE A 231 6.35 -13.29 -5.06
C ILE A 231 7.61 -12.78 -4.36
N SER A 232 7.54 -11.52 -3.94
CA SER A 232 8.67 -10.81 -3.35
C SER A 232 8.81 -11.15 -1.86
N VAL A 233 7.69 -11.30 -1.14
CA VAL A 233 7.65 -11.86 0.22
C VAL A 233 6.54 -12.90 0.27
N SER A 234 6.87 -14.13 0.65
CA SER A 234 5.91 -15.25 0.72
C SER A 234 5.22 -15.39 2.08
N ASP A 235 5.83 -14.85 3.13
CA ASP A 235 5.34 -14.85 4.51
C ASP A 235 5.72 -13.52 5.17
N LEU A 236 4.83 -12.54 5.02
CA LEU A 236 5.03 -11.20 5.55
C LEU A 236 4.96 -11.16 7.08
N GLN A 237 4.13 -12.02 7.69
CA GLN A 237 3.99 -12.12 9.14
C GLN A 237 5.32 -12.51 9.80
N SER A 238 6.09 -13.42 9.20
CA SER A 238 7.41 -13.79 9.72
C SER A 238 8.41 -12.62 9.80
N LEU A 239 8.26 -11.60 8.95
CA LEU A 239 9.10 -10.40 9.01
C LEU A 239 8.68 -9.51 10.18
N VAL A 240 7.36 -9.37 10.41
CA VAL A 240 6.80 -8.62 11.54
C VAL A 240 7.15 -9.28 12.88
N ASP A 241 7.04 -10.60 12.96
CA ASP A 241 7.35 -11.34 14.19
C ASP A 241 8.82 -11.20 14.59
N LYS A 242 9.73 -11.26 13.61
CA LYS A 242 11.16 -10.99 13.84
C LYS A 242 11.43 -9.57 14.32
N GLU A 243 10.61 -8.59 13.92
CA GLU A 243 10.70 -7.21 14.40
C GLU A 243 10.22 -7.10 15.86
N LYS A 244 9.12 -7.79 16.22
CA LYS A 244 8.53 -7.79 17.58
C LYS A 244 9.34 -8.59 18.61
N ASP A 245 9.95 -9.71 18.22
CA ASP A 245 10.79 -10.51 19.11
C ASP A 245 11.98 -9.71 19.68
N VAL A 246 12.44 -8.69 18.95
CA VAL A 246 13.51 -7.78 19.41
C VAL A 246 12.96 -6.72 20.39
N GLN A 247 11.70 -6.31 20.24
CA GLN A 247 11.06 -5.28 21.08
C GLN A 247 10.65 -5.79 22.49
N LEU A 248 10.41 -7.09 22.67
CA LEU A 248 9.86 -7.70 23.90
C LEU A 248 10.84 -7.89 25.07
N ASN A 249 11.86 -7.03 25.22
CA ASN A 249 12.77 -7.05 26.38
C ASN A 249 12.64 -5.77 27.23
N PRO A 250 11.53 -5.59 28.00
CA PRO A 250 11.10 -4.30 28.53
C PRO A 250 11.72 -3.96 29.90
N ASN A 251 12.72 -4.73 30.36
CA ASN A 251 13.27 -4.59 31.71
C ASN A 251 14.39 -3.56 31.84
N ASN A 252 14.65 -2.74 30.81
CA ASN A 252 15.60 -1.63 30.93
C ASN A 252 14.85 -0.30 30.86
N ASN A 253 15.01 0.50 31.92
CA ASN A 253 14.79 1.94 31.90
C ASN A 253 15.24 2.50 30.55
N SER A 254 14.31 3.10 29.79
CA SER A 254 14.49 3.66 28.45
C SER A 254 15.87 4.30 28.27
N ASN A 255 16.82 3.53 27.72
CA ASN A 255 18.18 3.98 27.53
C ASN A 255 18.24 4.74 26.20
N GLN A 256 19.09 5.75 26.13
CA GLN A 256 19.37 6.50 24.89
C GLN A 256 19.74 5.57 23.70
N ALA A 257 20.29 4.40 23.98
CA ALA A 257 20.61 3.39 22.97
C ALA A 257 19.37 2.81 22.27
N ASP A 258 18.22 2.73 22.96
CA ASP A 258 17.02 2.05 22.45
C ASP A 258 16.34 2.90 21.36
N VAL A 259 16.22 4.22 21.56
CA VAL A 259 15.58 5.13 20.59
C VAL A 259 16.39 5.31 19.30
N LEU A 260 17.72 5.14 19.40
CA LEU A 260 18.63 5.33 18.27
C LEU A 260 18.86 4.05 17.46
N ARG A 261 18.51 2.88 18.01
CA ARG A 261 18.86 1.56 17.44
C ARG A 261 17.68 0.60 17.32
N SER A 262 16.49 1.02 17.75
CA SER A 262 15.27 0.21 17.71
C SER A 262 14.05 1.04 17.33
N TYR A 263 13.00 0.36 16.89
CA TYR A 263 11.71 0.99 16.59
C TYR A 263 10.90 1.12 17.88
N VAL A 264 10.99 2.28 18.51
CA VAL A 264 10.29 2.57 19.77
C VAL A 264 8.91 3.17 19.52
N THR A 265 7.99 3.01 20.48
CA THR A 265 6.65 3.64 20.44
C THR A 265 6.73 5.16 20.60
N HIS A 266 5.65 5.86 20.27
CA HIS A 266 5.59 7.32 20.40
C HIS A 266 5.90 7.81 21.83
N PRO A 267 5.31 7.28 22.92
CA PRO A 267 5.61 7.74 24.28
C PRO A 267 7.09 7.64 24.67
N VAL A 268 7.77 6.57 24.25
CA VAL A 268 9.20 6.38 24.54
C VAL A 268 10.03 7.42 23.79
N MET A 269 9.71 7.66 22.52
CA MET A 269 10.38 8.65 21.70
C MET A 269 10.14 10.09 22.19
N ASP A 270 8.92 10.40 22.62
CA ASP A 270 8.54 11.72 23.12
C ASP A 270 9.28 12.07 24.43
N HIS A 271 9.33 11.14 25.38
CA HIS A 271 10.14 11.30 26.60
C HIS A 271 11.64 11.42 26.32
N TRP A 272 12.14 10.68 25.32
CA TRP A 272 13.53 10.84 24.88
C TRP A 272 13.80 12.22 24.30
N LEU A 273 12.88 12.78 23.50
CA LEU A 273 13.02 14.12 22.93
C LEU A 273 13.04 15.20 24.01
N GLU A 274 12.17 15.09 25.03
CA GLU A 274 12.16 15.96 26.21
C GLU A 274 13.50 15.92 26.96
N ARG A 275 14.02 14.71 27.17
CA ARG A 275 15.33 14.51 27.80
C ARG A 275 16.46 15.13 26.98
N MET A 276 16.50 14.90 25.67
CA MET A 276 17.53 15.46 24.79
C MET A 276 17.50 17.00 24.81
N ALA A 277 16.31 17.60 24.79
CA ALA A 277 16.16 19.05 24.91
C ALA A 277 16.67 19.55 26.28
N SER A 278 16.35 18.86 27.37
CA SER A 278 16.82 19.21 28.72
C SER A 278 18.35 19.09 28.87
N GLU A 279 18.96 18.04 28.32
CA GLU A 279 20.42 17.80 28.43
C GLU A 279 21.23 18.74 27.52
N CYS A 280 20.65 19.18 26.40
CA CYS A 280 21.25 20.13 25.48
C CYS A 280 21.32 21.57 26.03
N GLY A 281 20.56 21.87 27.09
CA GLY A 281 20.55 23.18 27.75
C GLY A 281 20.09 24.31 26.84
N ASP A 282 20.67 25.50 26.99
CA ASP A 282 20.26 26.72 26.27
C ASP A 282 20.40 26.65 24.74
N ARG A 283 21.09 25.62 24.21
CA ARG A 283 21.18 25.38 22.77
C ARG A 283 19.91 24.77 22.20
N CYS A 284 19.07 24.13 23.02
CA CYS A 284 17.86 23.48 22.57
C CYS A 284 16.60 24.11 23.15
N THR A 285 15.55 24.15 22.34
CA THR A 285 14.22 24.59 22.80
C THR A 285 13.17 23.64 22.25
N LEU A 286 12.37 23.06 23.14
CA LEU A 286 11.24 22.21 22.75
C LEU A 286 10.00 23.08 22.54
N ILE A 287 9.36 22.95 21.38
CA ILE A 287 8.22 23.78 20.96
C ILE A 287 7.06 22.83 20.63
N ASN A 288 5.98 22.91 21.41
CA ASN A 288 4.74 22.23 21.07
C ASN A 288 4.00 23.05 19.98
N ILE A 289 3.81 22.46 18.81
CA ILE A 289 3.16 23.12 17.66
C ILE A 289 1.65 22.84 17.57
N GLY A 290 1.13 21.99 18.47
CA GLY A 290 -0.28 21.62 18.56
C GLY A 290 -0.46 20.14 18.89
N GLN A 291 -1.69 19.66 18.75
CA GLN A 291 -2.04 18.26 18.98
C GLN A 291 -2.51 17.58 17.70
N SER A 292 -2.26 16.28 17.61
CA SER A 292 -2.81 15.38 16.60
C SER A 292 -4.33 15.20 16.74
N PHE A 293 -4.94 14.39 15.87
CA PHE A 293 -6.35 14.06 15.94
C PHE A 293 -6.76 13.43 17.29
N GLU A 294 -6.01 12.43 17.76
CA GLU A 294 -6.24 11.71 19.02
C GLU A 294 -5.63 12.42 20.25
N GLY A 295 -5.07 13.62 20.07
CA GLY A 295 -4.65 14.48 21.18
C GLY A 295 -3.19 14.33 21.65
N ARG A 296 -2.33 13.67 20.87
CA ARG A 296 -0.88 13.59 21.16
C ARG A 296 -0.21 14.92 20.79
N GLU A 297 0.70 15.39 21.64
CA GLU A 297 1.45 16.61 21.38
C GLU A 297 2.42 16.43 20.20
N MET A 298 2.53 17.45 19.36
CA MET A 298 3.50 17.50 18.26
C MET A 298 4.64 18.42 18.67
N LYS A 299 5.82 17.86 18.94
CA LYS A 299 6.95 18.60 19.50
C LYS A 299 8.07 18.78 18.48
N VAL A 300 8.41 20.03 18.20
CA VAL A 300 9.58 20.44 17.43
C VAL A 300 10.72 20.73 18.39
N ILE A 301 11.89 20.13 18.17
CA ILE A 301 13.12 20.58 18.84
C ILE A 301 13.84 21.59 17.96
N LYS A 302 14.05 22.80 18.49
CA LYS A 302 14.98 23.79 17.94
C LYS A 302 16.37 23.50 18.50
N ILE A 303 17.39 23.43 17.66
CA ILE A 303 18.81 23.27 18.04
C ILE A 303 19.61 24.40 17.40
N THR A 304 20.40 25.11 18.21
CA THR A 304 21.32 26.15 17.74
C THR A 304 22.72 25.97 18.31
N SER A 305 23.64 26.82 17.84
CA SER A 305 25.03 26.86 18.27
C SER A 305 25.24 27.87 19.40
N ASN A 306 26.38 27.80 20.10
CA ASN A 306 26.72 28.76 21.16
C ASN A 306 27.11 30.14 20.61
N SER A 307 27.26 30.28 19.29
CA SER A 307 27.67 31.53 18.66
C SER A 307 26.56 32.58 18.72
N SER A 308 26.86 33.72 19.32
CA SER A 308 26.02 34.92 19.43
C SER A 308 25.91 35.72 18.11
N THR A 309 26.30 35.15 16.98
CA THR A 309 26.10 35.78 15.67
C THR A 309 24.60 35.77 15.35
N GLY A 310 24.00 36.96 15.27
CA GLY A 310 22.56 37.15 15.16
C GLY A 310 21.87 36.44 13.98
N ASN A 311 20.52 36.55 13.98
CA ASN A 311 19.51 35.99 13.06
C ASN A 311 20.03 35.07 11.91
N LYS A 312 20.36 33.83 12.25
CA LYS A 312 20.76 32.73 11.33
C LYS A 312 19.58 32.34 10.42
N SER A 313 19.89 31.78 9.25
CA SER A 313 18.87 31.08 8.46
C SER A 313 18.45 29.79 9.15
N ALA A 314 17.31 29.22 8.76
CA ALA A 314 16.78 28.01 9.36
C ALA A 314 16.83 26.79 8.42
N VAL A 315 17.06 25.62 9.01
CA VAL A 315 16.78 24.31 8.41
C VAL A 315 15.58 23.72 9.13
N PHE A 316 14.58 23.26 8.38
CA PHE A 316 13.49 22.46 8.92
C PHE A 316 13.64 21.00 8.49
N VAL A 317 13.41 20.08 9.42
CA VAL A 317 13.44 18.63 9.19
C VAL A 317 12.15 18.01 9.71
N GLU A 318 11.54 17.12 8.92
CA GLU A 318 10.43 16.28 9.35
C GLU A 318 10.66 14.79 9.06
N GLY A 319 10.03 13.94 9.86
CA GLY A 319 9.94 12.51 9.64
C GLY A 319 8.58 11.93 10.05
N GLY A 320 8.34 10.67 9.65
CA GLY A 320 7.16 9.90 10.03
C GLY A 320 5.82 10.55 9.70
N ALA A 321 5.67 11.12 8.51
CA ALA A 321 4.38 11.55 7.99
C ALA A 321 3.48 10.36 7.64
N HIS A 322 4.06 9.29 7.08
CA HIS A 322 3.39 8.00 6.95
C HIS A 322 3.79 7.08 8.12
N ALA A 323 2.78 6.45 8.72
CA ALA A 323 2.93 5.71 9.97
C ALA A 323 3.81 4.45 9.86
N ARG A 324 3.70 3.71 8.75
CA ARG A 324 4.45 2.46 8.49
C ARG A 324 5.94 2.63 8.21
N GLU A 325 6.42 3.85 7.98
CA GLU A 325 7.78 4.16 7.53
C GLU A 325 8.76 4.31 8.71
N TRP A 326 8.89 3.28 9.54
CA TRP A 326 9.56 3.35 10.84
C TRP A 326 11.03 3.79 10.82
N ILE A 327 11.76 3.56 9.72
CA ILE A 327 13.15 4.02 9.59
C ILE A 327 13.28 5.55 9.54
N SER A 328 12.25 6.26 9.07
CA SER A 328 12.22 7.73 8.98
C SER A 328 12.37 8.39 10.37
N PRO A 329 11.47 8.18 11.35
CA PRO A 329 11.60 8.79 12.66
C PRO A 329 12.89 8.35 13.39
N VAL A 330 13.33 7.11 13.21
CA VAL A 330 14.60 6.63 13.80
C VAL A 330 15.80 7.39 13.25
N PHE A 331 15.85 7.64 11.94
CA PHE A 331 16.91 8.44 11.34
C PHE A 331 16.87 9.90 11.81
N VAL A 332 15.67 10.49 11.90
CA VAL A 332 15.52 11.87 12.40
C VAL A 332 15.96 11.98 13.86
N ASN A 333 15.68 10.97 14.69
CA ASN A 333 16.21 10.90 16.06
C ASN A 333 17.74 10.82 16.10
N ASN A 334 18.35 10.03 15.21
CA ASN A 334 19.80 9.99 15.06
C ASN A 334 20.38 11.33 14.60
N LEU A 335 19.68 12.06 13.72
CA LEU A 335 20.07 13.40 13.29
C LEU A 335 20.06 14.38 14.47
N ILE A 336 18.99 14.39 15.29
CA ILE A 336 18.93 15.21 16.52
C ILE A 336 20.09 14.88 17.45
N TYR A 337 20.30 13.60 17.73
CA TYR A 337 21.37 13.15 18.62
C TYR A 337 22.76 13.61 18.14
N LYS A 338 23.04 13.44 16.84
CA LYS A 338 24.32 13.85 16.24
C LYS A 338 24.53 15.36 16.28
N LEU A 339 23.50 16.16 15.98
CA LEU A 339 23.59 17.62 16.09
C LEU A 339 23.87 18.07 17.52
N ILE A 340 23.29 17.42 18.53
CA ILE A 340 23.49 17.80 19.93
C ILE A 340 24.88 17.41 20.41
N ILE A 341 25.30 16.17 20.17
CA ILE A 341 26.48 15.55 20.79
C ILE A 341 27.77 15.82 19.99
N GLU A 342 27.70 15.94 18.68
CA GLU A 342 28.90 16.14 17.83
C GLU A 342 29.23 17.63 17.63
N TYR A 343 28.42 18.57 18.15
CA TYR A 343 28.73 20.01 18.09
C TYR A 343 30.00 20.33 18.89
N GLY A 344 30.96 21.02 18.25
CA GLY A 344 32.27 21.30 18.82
C GLY A 344 33.25 20.13 18.76
N VAL A 345 32.81 18.96 18.26
CA VAL A 345 33.63 17.75 18.09
C VAL A 345 33.83 17.44 16.61
N ASP A 346 32.75 17.32 15.85
CA ASP A 346 32.77 17.15 14.41
C ASP A 346 32.70 18.52 13.71
N SER A 347 33.62 18.76 12.78
CA SER A 347 33.72 20.04 12.07
C SER A 347 32.54 20.29 11.12
N SER A 348 31.90 19.23 10.60
CA SER A 348 30.72 19.31 9.74
C SER A 348 29.51 19.74 10.56
N VAL A 349 29.28 19.11 11.72
CA VAL A 349 28.18 19.45 12.62
C VAL A 349 28.33 20.86 13.17
N THR A 350 29.56 21.22 13.54
CA THR A 350 29.89 22.57 14.00
C THR A 350 29.56 23.60 12.92
N LEU A 351 30.00 23.37 11.68
CA LEU A 351 29.68 24.22 10.53
C LEU A 351 28.17 24.34 10.30
N MET A 352 27.43 23.22 10.38
CA MET A 352 25.98 23.19 10.17
C MET A 352 25.22 24.03 11.22
N LEU A 353 25.57 23.93 12.50
CA LEU A 353 24.92 24.68 13.58
C LEU A 353 25.36 26.14 13.65
N ASP A 354 26.60 26.44 13.28
CA ASP A 354 27.07 27.83 13.23
C ASP A 354 26.41 28.63 12.09
N ASN A 355 26.00 27.96 11.00
CA ASN A 355 25.30 28.60 9.88
C ASN A 355 23.77 28.58 9.99
N TYR A 356 23.18 27.62 10.71
CA TYR A 356 21.72 27.43 10.75
C TYR A 356 21.16 27.18 12.15
N ASP A 357 19.95 27.70 12.38
CA ASP A 357 19.04 27.18 13.40
C ASP A 357 18.30 25.96 12.84
N TRP A 358 18.31 24.83 13.56
CA TRP A 358 17.66 23.59 13.12
C TRP A 358 16.35 23.40 13.86
N TYR A 359 15.25 23.25 13.14
CA TYR A 359 13.93 22.91 13.68
C TYR A 359 13.56 21.53 13.20
N ILE A 360 13.34 20.59 14.12
CA ILE A 360 13.19 19.17 13.78
C ILE A 360 11.91 18.63 14.42
N LEU A 361 11.02 18.08 13.60
CA LEU A 361 9.81 17.36 13.99
C LEU A 361 9.98 15.86 13.70
N PRO A 362 10.30 15.00 14.69
CA PRO A 362 10.57 13.59 14.44
C PRO A 362 9.36 12.79 13.93
N LEU A 363 8.16 13.17 14.36
CA LEU A 363 6.91 12.52 13.97
C LEU A 363 5.86 13.57 13.62
N VAL A 364 5.53 13.65 12.33
CA VAL A 364 4.37 14.41 11.84
C VAL A 364 3.05 13.69 12.18
N ASN A 365 3.05 12.36 12.17
CA ASN A 365 1.87 11.51 12.39
C ASN A 365 1.98 10.65 13.67
N PRO A 366 1.91 11.25 14.88
CA PRO A 366 2.08 10.50 16.13
C PRO A 366 0.97 9.45 16.35
N ASP A 367 -0.25 9.70 15.86
CA ASP A 367 -1.39 8.78 16.04
C ASP A 367 -1.26 7.55 15.15
N GLY A 368 -1.04 7.76 13.86
CA GLY A 368 -0.82 6.67 12.92
C GLY A 368 0.42 5.86 13.32
N TYR A 369 1.51 6.51 13.72
CA TYR A 369 2.71 5.82 14.18
C TYR A 369 2.41 4.92 15.38
N GLN A 370 1.71 5.42 16.40
CA GLN A 370 1.31 4.60 17.56
C GLN A 370 0.37 3.44 17.16
N TYR A 371 -0.55 3.67 16.24
CA TYR A 371 -1.45 2.64 15.72
C TYR A 371 -0.68 1.54 14.97
N SER A 372 0.37 1.89 14.23
CA SER A 372 1.21 0.91 13.54
C SER A 372 1.99 -0.01 14.48
N HIS A 373 2.31 0.45 15.69
CA HIS A 373 2.95 -0.37 16.72
C HIS A 373 1.97 -1.34 17.39
N ASN A 374 0.75 -0.88 17.66
CA ASN A 374 -0.18 -1.59 18.54
C ASN A 374 -1.21 -2.44 17.80
N ASN A 375 -1.55 -2.07 16.57
CA ASN A 375 -2.72 -2.57 15.87
C ASN A 375 -2.37 -3.09 14.48
N GLU A 376 -1.88 -2.23 13.59
CA GLU A 376 -1.73 -2.56 12.16
C GLU A 376 -0.41 -2.01 11.61
N ARG A 377 0.59 -2.89 11.49
CA ARG A 377 1.98 -2.53 11.14
C ARG A 377 2.12 -1.75 9.82
N TYR A 378 1.21 -1.99 8.87
CA TYR A 378 1.21 -1.38 7.54
C TYR A 378 0.31 -0.16 7.41
N TRP A 379 -0.25 0.33 8.53
CA TRP A 379 -1.04 1.56 8.53
C TRP A 379 -0.22 2.75 8.00
N ARG A 380 -0.76 3.48 7.02
CA ARG A 380 -0.09 4.63 6.39
C ARG A 380 -0.57 5.98 6.92
N LYS A 381 -1.89 6.16 6.97
CA LYS A 381 -2.58 7.46 7.15
C LYS A 381 -2.51 7.99 8.59
N ASN A 382 -3.07 9.17 8.86
CA ASN A 382 -3.38 9.58 10.24
C ASN A 382 -4.57 8.77 10.80
N ARG A 383 -5.13 9.18 11.95
CA ARG A 383 -6.26 8.51 12.61
C ARG A 383 -7.55 9.34 12.64
N ALA A 384 -7.67 10.33 11.75
CA ALA A 384 -8.88 11.14 11.66
C ALA A 384 -10.10 10.31 11.21
N THR A 385 -11.24 10.51 11.87
CA THR A 385 -12.50 9.91 11.44
C THR A 385 -12.98 10.52 10.13
N THR A 386 -13.50 9.70 9.21
CA THR A 386 -14.07 10.18 7.94
C THR A 386 -15.59 10.09 7.93
N ILE A 387 -16.23 10.49 6.83
CA ILE A 387 -17.69 10.34 6.63
C ILE A 387 -18.14 8.87 6.59
N PHE A 388 -17.24 7.94 6.25
CA PHE A 388 -17.49 6.50 6.30
C PHE A 388 -16.86 5.95 7.58
N ARG A 389 -17.69 5.39 8.45
CA ARG A 389 -17.24 4.95 9.79
C ARG A 389 -16.10 3.93 9.73
N ASP A 390 -16.11 3.06 8.73
CA ASP A 390 -15.14 1.97 8.59
C ASP A 390 -13.86 2.40 7.86
N CYS A 391 -13.81 3.62 7.32
CA CYS A 391 -12.65 4.15 6.61
C CYS A 391 -12.04 5.28 7.42
N VAL A 392 -10.87 5.03 8.00
CA VAL A 392 -10.20 5.96 8.93
C VAL A 392 -8.95 6.53 8.27
N GLY A 393 -8.66 7.78 8.56
CA GLY A 393 -7.41 8.43 8.24
C GLY A 393 -7.37 9.11 6.87
N VAL A 394 -6.48 10.09 6.80
CA VAL A 394 -6.09 10.89 5.64
C VAL A 394 -4.59 10.74 5.42
N ASP A 395 -4.17 10.67 4.16
CA ASP A 395 -2.77 10.76 3.78
C ASP A 395 -2.28 12.20 4.00
N LEU A 396 -1.45 12.38 5.03
CA LEU A 396 -0.92 13.69 5.40
C LEU A 396 -0.07 14.31 4.29
N ASN A 397 0.58 13.50 3.44
CA ASN A 397 1.39 13.96 2.32
C ASN A 397 0.57 14.08 1.02
N ARG A 398 -0.77 14.06 1.12
CA ARG A 398 -1.72 14.54 0.10
C ARG A 398 -2.59 15.69 0.61
N ASN A 399 -2.45 16.08 1.87
CA ASN A 399 -3.35 17.04 2.52
C ASN A 399 -2.86 18.51 2.47
N PHE A 400 -1.65 18.83 2.03
CA PHE A 400 -1.17 20.22 2.13
C PHE A 400 -1.92 21.21 1.20
N PRO A 401 -2.22 22.45 1.67
CA PRO A 401 -2.92 23.48 0.90
C PRO A 401 -2.20 23.89 -0.39
N SER A 402 -2.70 23.41 -1.52
CA SER A 402 -2.04 23.52 -2.81
C SER A 402 -2.61 24.71 -3.59
N PHE A 403 -2.14 25.93 -3.30
CA PHE A 403 -2.61 27.15 -3.95
C PHE A 403 -2.28 27.14 -5.46
N GLY A 404 -3.31 27.15 -6.31
CA GLY A 404 -3.17 27.34 -7.76
C GLY A 404 -2.87 26.07 -8.60
N MET A 405 -3.15 24.88 -8.08
CA MET A 405 -2.97 23.61 -8.80
C MET A 405 -4.33 23.15 -9.36
N SER A 406 -4.36 22.83 -10.65
CA SER A 406 -5.60 22.67 -11.42
C SER A 406 -6.29 21.30 -11.28
N ASP A 407 -5.74 20.34 -10.52
CA ASP A 407 -6.47 19.13 -10.12
C ASP A 407 -5.75 18.43 -8.97
N PRO A 408 -6.46 17.86 -7.98
CA PRO A 408 -5.86 16.94 -7.02
C PRO A 408 -5.60 15.57 -7.68
N VAL A 409 -4.33 15.23 -7.88
CA VAL A 409 -3.90 13.86 -8.19
C VAL A 409 -3.70 13.11 -6.88
N TYR A 410 -4.81 12.87 -6.19
CA TYR A 410 -4.92 12.06 -4.98
C TYR A 410 -6.33 11.51 -4.87
N SER A 411 -6.49 10.41 -4.15
CA SER A 411 -7.81 9.81 -3.98
C SER A 411 -8.77 10.73 -3.24
N LYS A 412 -10.02 10.75 -3.70
CA LYS A 412 -11.15 11.36 -3.00
C LYS A 412 -11.95 10.34 -2.19
N HIS A 413 -11.60 9.05 -2.28
CA HIS A 413 -12.30 7.97 -1.62
C HIS A 413 -11.68 7.70 -0.24
N PRO A 414 -12.42 7.86 0.88
CA PRO A 414 -11.84 7.81 2.23
C PRO A 414 -11.18 6.49 2.64
N CYS A 415 -11.50 5.39 1.96
CA CYS A 415 -10.95 4.08 2.24
C CYS A 415 -9.60 3.85 1.54
N GLU A 416 -9.26 4.65 0.53
CA GLU A 416 -7.99 4.50 -0.18
C GLU A 416 -6.82 5.09 0.63
N ASP A 417 -5.63 4.53 0.44
CA ASP A 417 -4.41 4.90 1.16
C ASP A 417 -3.89 6.29 0.81
N THR A 418 -4.19 6.77 -0.39
CA THR A 418 -3.82 8.09 -0.90
C THR A 418 -4.92 9.13 -0.71
N TYR A 419 -5.92 8.86 0.14
CA TYR A 419 -7.02 9.79 0.41
C TYR A 419 -6.50 11.12 0.95
N GLY A 420 -6.64 12.20 0.18
CA GLY A 420 -6.11 13.53 0.52
C GLY A 420 -6.94 14.33 1.52
N GLY A 421 -8.04 13.76 2.04
CA GLY A 421 -8.93 14.41 2.99
C GLY A 421 -10.09 15.16 2.33
N PRO A 422 -11.05 15.67 3.13
CA PRO A 422 -12.23 16.35 2.63
C PRO A 422 -11.93 17.71 1.96
N PHE A 423 -10.83 18.36 2.32
CA PHE A 423 -10.33 19.59 1.69
C PHE A 423 -8.85 19.80 2.06
N PRO A 424 -8.09 20.62 1.30
CA PRO A 424 -6.69 20.88 1.60
C PRO A 424 -6.50 21.53 2.97
N GLY A 425 -5.57 20.98 3.76
CA GLY A 425 -5.28 21.39 5.12
C GLY A 425 -6.41 21.06 6.08
N SER A 426 -7.14 19.95 5.86
CA SER A 426 -8.18 19.48 6.77
C SER A 426 -7.61 18.93 8.08
N GLU A 427 -6.46 18.28 8.02
CA GLU A 427 -5.91 17.51 9.13
C GLU A 427 -5.25 18.41 10.19
N ARG A 428 -5.37 18.03 11.47
CA ARG A 428 -4.80 18.82 12.57
C ARG A 428 -3.28 18.86 12.48
N GLU A 429 -2.68 17.73 12.16
CA GLU A 429 -1.24 17.55 11.98
C GLU A 429 -0.71 18.50 10.89
N THR A 430 -1.35 18.49 9.73
CA THR A 430 -1.01 19.37 8.60
C THR A 430 -1.20 20.84 8.96
N LYS A 431 -2.29 21.22 9.63
CA LYS A 431 -2.53 22.61 10.09
C LYS A 431 -1.46 23.11 11.05
N ASN A 432 -1.11 22.29 12.05
CA ASN A 432 -0.09 22.63 13.05
C ASN A 432 1.27 22.89 12.37
N LEU A 433 1.66 21.99 11.47
CA LEU A 433 2.91 22.08 10.74
C LEU A 433 2.95 23.28 9.78
N VAL A 434 1.91 23.51 8.99
CA VAL A 434 1.79 24.68 8.11
C VAL A 434 1.90 25.98 8.90
N LYS A 435 1.15 26.09 10.01
CA LYS A 435 1.19 27.27 10.88
C LYS A 435 2.59 27.50 11.44
N PHE A 436 3.29 26.44 11.85
CA PHE A 436 4.64 26.54 12.37
C PHE A 436 5.63 27.01 11.29
N LEU A 437 5.63 26.37 10.11
CA LEU A 437 6.54 26.69 9.01
C LEU A 437 6.41 28.14 8.52
N LEU A 438 5.18 28.68 8.45
CA LEU A 438 4.96 30.09 8.11
C LEU A 438 5.51 31.07 9.16
N GLY A 439 5.72 30.60 10.40
CA GLY A 439 6.30 31.38 11.49
C GLY A 439 7.83 31.25 11.62
N VAL A 440 8.48 30.36 10.84
CA VAL A 440 9.94 30.19 10.88
C VAL A 440 10.59 31.31 10.05
N ASP A 441 11.30 32.22 10.72
CA ASP A 441 12.07 33.28 10.06
C ASP A 441 13.23 32.69 9.25
N LYS A 442 13.46 33.20 8.04
CA LYS A 442 14.56 32.81 7.13
C LYS A 442 14.71 31.30 6.90
N LEU A 443 13.59 30.58 6.75
CA LEU A 443 13.64 29.17 6.36
C LEU A 443 14.37 29.02 5.01
N HIS A 444 15.53 28.37 5.00
CA HIS A 444 16.37 28.24 3.81
C HIS A 444 16.38 26.82 3.24
N VAL A 445 16.38 25.82 4.13
CA VAL A 445 16.41 24.40 3.77
C VAL A 445 15.24 23.66 4.41
N PHE A 446 14.57 22.80 3.65
CA PHE A 446 13.52 21.90 4.14
C PHE A 446 13.86 20.46 3.74
N LEU A 447 13.91 19.56 4.72
CA LEU A 447 14.21 18.14 4.53
C LEU A 447 13.06 17.30 5.07
N SER A 448 12.46 16.47 4.23
CA SER A 448 11.44 15.50 4.62
C SER A 448 11.97 14.07 4.45
N PHE A 449 11.79 13.22 5.45
CA PHE A 449 12.26 11.83 5.41
C PHE A 449 11.08 10.86 5.35
N HIS A 450 11.11 10.00 4.33
CA HIS A 450 10.15 8.95 4.03
C HIS A 450 10.89 7.61 3.82
N SER A 451 10.17 6.52 3.59
CA SER A 451 10.73 5.26 3.09
C SER A 451 9.69 4.52 2.26
N TYR A 452 10.03 3.68 1.29
CA TYR A 452 11.36 3.26 0.88
C TYR A 452 11.58 3.55 -0.60
N SER A 453 12.84 3.65 -1.04
CA SER A 453 13.25 3.51 -2.47
C SER A 453 14.70 3.89 -2.75
N LYS A 454 15.43 4.50 -1.80
CA LYS A 454 16.74 5.16 -2.03
C LYS A 454 16.67 6.28 -3.08
N MET A 455 15.79 7.25 -2.86
CA MET A 455 15.62 8.42 -3.73
C MET A 455 15.82 9.73 -2.97
N ILE A 456 16.34 10.74 -3.67
CA ILE A 456 16.31 12.14 -3.23
C ILE A 456 15.44 12.91 -4.23
N LEU A 457 14.23 13.19 -3.81
CA LEU A 457 13.22 13.87 -4.61
C LEU A 457 13.37 15.39 -4.44
N ILE A 458 13.31 16.11 -5.56
CA ILE A 458 13.26 17.58 -5.59
C ILE A 458 11.96 18.04 -6.23
N PRO A 459 11.41 19.22 -5.88
CA PRO A 459 10.16 19.67 -6.47
C PRO A 459 10.26 19.82 -7.99
N TRP A 460 9.18 19.67 -8.74
CA TRP A 460 7.81 19.47 -8.26
C TRP A 460 7.36 18.01 -8.27
N SER A 461 6.48 17.68 -7.34
CA SER A 461 5.77 16.39 -7.24
C SER A 461 4.56 16.40 -8.17
N HIS A 462 3.80 17.49 -8.21
CA HIS A 462 2.54 17.58 -8.98
C HIS A 462 2.70 17.81 -10.49
N LYS A 463 3.91 18.08 -10.95
CA LYS A 463 4.20 18.33 -12.36
C LYS A 463 5.63 17.98 -12.70
N MET A 464 5.82 17.40 -13.88
CA MET A 464 7.13 17.11 -14.45
C MET A 464 7.77 18.36 -15.08
N LYS A 465 7.91 19.43 -14.30
CA LYS A 465 8.54 20.69 -14.74
C LYS A 465 9.65 21.10 -13.76
N PRO A 466 10.83 21.49 -14.24
CA PRO A 466 11.88 22.04 -13.38
C PRO A 466 11.43 23.28 -12.60
N THR A 467 11.93 23.43 -11.39
CA THR A 467 11.81 24.64 -10.57
C THR A 467 12.82 25.71 -11.01
N THR A 468 12.69 26.95 -10.51
CA THR A 468 13.69 28.00 -10.77
C THR A 468 15.06 27.68 -10.16
N HIS A 469 15.08 26.88 -9.08
CA HIS A 469 16.30 26.47 -8.38
C HIS A 469 16.76 25.06 -8.76
N HIS A 470 16.21 24.48 -9.83
CA HIS A 470 16.41 23.07 -10.18
C HIS A 470 17.89 22.67 -10.29
N SER A 471 18.73 23.49 -10.92
CA SER A 471 20.17 23.18 -11.04
C SER A 471 20.85 23.11 -9.68
N ALA A 472 20.58 24.05 -8.78
CA ALA A 472 21.17 24.08 -7.45
C ALA A 472 20.69 22.89 -6.58
N LEU A 473 19.39 22.59 -6.64
CA LEU A 473 18.79 21.43 -5.99
C LEU A 473 19.43 20.13 -6.48
N LYS A 474 19.53 19.94 -7.80
CA LYS A 474 20.12 18.74 -8.40
C LYS A 474 21.60 18.60 -8.04
N THR A 475 22.38 19.68 -8.07
CA THR A 475 23.80 19.65 -7.67
C THR A 475 23.96 19.24 -6.21
N ALA A 476 23.20 19.85 -5.30
CA ALA A 476 23.27 19.53 -3.87
C ALA A 476 22.80 18.10 -3.60
N GLY A 477 21.68 17.67 -4.18
CA GLY A 477 21.16 16.31 -4.06
C GLY A 477 22.14 15.26 -4.62
N MET A 478 22.74 15.50 -5.79
CA MET A 478 23.76 14.59 -6.34
C MET A 478 25.01 14.51 -5.47
N ALA A 479 25.44 15.62 -4.85
CA ALA A 479 26.55 15.60 -3.91
C ALA A 479 26.23 14.71 -2.69
N ALA A 480 25.01 14.81 -2.17
CA ALA A 480 24.53 13.94 -1.10
C ALA A 480 24.50 12.46 -1.52
N ALA A 481 23.92 12.15 -2.67
CA ALA A 481 23.85 10.79 -3.21
C ALA A 481 25.24 10.16 -3.38
N ASN A 482 26.18 10.90 -3.96
CA ASN A 482 27.56 10.44 -4.15
C ASN A 482 28.27 10.19 -2.81
N ALA A 483 28.01 11.04 -1.79
CA ALA A 483 28.58 10.84 -0.46
C ALA A 483 28.01 9.61 0.25
N MET A 484 26.71 9.32 0.07
CA MET A 484 26.09 8.11 0.60
C MET A 484 26.61 6.86 -0.11
N GLU A 485 26.76 6.91 -1.44
CA GLU A 485 27.33 5.80 -2.21
C GLU A 485 28.78 5.51 -1.78
N ALA A 486 29.61 6.56 -1.61
CA ALA A 486 30.97 6.44 -1.10
C ALA A 486 31.05 5.88 0.34
N ALA A 487 30.00 6.07 1.13
CA ALA A 487 29.86 5.50 2.47
C ALA A 487 29.30 4.06 2.47
N ASN A 488 29.22 3.40 1.30
CA ASN A 488 28.62 2.08 1.09
C ASN A 488 27.09 2.04 1.28
N GLY A 489 26.39 3.16 1.16
CA GLY A 489 24.93 3.24 1.22
C GLY A 489 24.21 2.69 -0.01
N GLY A 490 24.98 2.30 -1.04
CA GLY A 490 24.48 1.92 -2.36
C GLY A 490 24.05 3.14 -3.18
N LYS A 491 23.53 2.87 -4.38
CA LYS A 491 23.13 3.91 -5.32
C LYS A 491 21.83 4.58 -4.91
N TRP A 492 21.83 5.92 -4.90
CA TRP A 492 20.64 6.76 -4.73
C TRP A 492 20.32 7.48 -6.03
N VAL A 493 19.04 7.63 -6.34
CA VAL A 493 18.58 8.36 -7.54
C VAL A 493 18.09 9.75 -7.14
N VAL A 494 18.50 10.79 -7.88
CA VAL A 494 18.14 12.19 -7.60
C VAL A 494 17.44 12.80 -8.79
N GLY A 495 16.30 13.46 -8.58
CA GLY A 495 15.50 13.97 -9.68
C GLY A 495 14.18 14.60 -9.25
N LEU A 496 13.45 15.13 -10.23
CA LEU A 496 12.12 15.69 -10.01
C LEU A 496 11.22 14.62 -9.41
N ALA A 497 10.51 14.96 -8.34
CA ALA A 497 9.61 14.05 -7.66
C ALA A 497 8.60 13.45 -8.65
N GLY A 498 7.94 14.29 -9.45
CA GLY A 498 6.96 13.82 -10.43
C GLY A 498 7.54 12.92 -11.53
N GLU A 499 8.82 13.04 -11.84
CA GLU A 499 9.51 12.20 -12.84
C GLU A 499 9.96 10.86 -12.23
N LEU A 500 10.64 10.90 -11.08
CA LEU A 500 11.20 9.70 -10.44
C LEU A 500 10.13 8.79 -9.84
N LEU A 501 9.07 9.38 -9.31
CA LEU A 501 7.90 8.64 -8.85
C LEU A 501 7.07 8.13 -10.03
N SER A 502 7.28 8.68 -11.23
CA SER A 502 6.55 8.37 -12.46
C SER A 502 5.06 8.74 -12.41
N TYR A 503 4.69 9.64 -11.49
CA TYR A 503 3.34 10.19 -11.32
C TYR A 503 3.37 11.59 -10.73
N ASN A 504 2.28 12.34 -10.92
CA ASN A 504 2.12 13.64 -10.29
C ASN A 504 1.46 13.47 -8.91
N ALA A 505 2.08 13.95 -7.83
CA ALA A 505 1.44 14.01 -6.51
C ALA A 505 1.12 15.44 -6.11
N ALA A 506 -0.15 15.72 -5.84
CA ALA A 506 -0.58 17.00 -5.29
C ALA A 506 -0.69 16.95 -3.75
N GLY A 507 -0.58 18.10 -3.09
CA GLY A 507 -0.76 18.21 -1.65
C GLY A 507 0.40 17.66 -0.80
N THR A 508 1.61 17.59 -1.36
CA THR A 508 2.81 17.13 -0.65
C THR A 508 3.46 18.24 0.18
N SER A 509 4.13 17.87 1.28
CA SER A 509 4.92 18.82 2.08
C SER A 509 6.08 19.42 1.27
N LEU A 510 6.70 18.61 0.40
CA LEU A 510 7.76 19.01 -0.53
C LEU A 510 7.34 20.19 -1.41
N ASP A 511 6.23 20.05 -2.12
CA ASP A 511 5.76 21.09 -3.04
C ASP A 511 5.27 22.32 -2.26
N TRP A 512 4.58 22.10 -1.15
CA TRP A 512 4.05 23.17 -0.32
C TRP A 512 5.17 24.04 0.26
N ALA A 513 6.23 23.42 0.82
CA ALA A 513 7.35 24.12 1.41
C ALA A 513 8.09 24.98 0.36
N TYR A 514 8.33 24.43 -0.84
CA TYR A 514 8.98 25.18 -1.92
C TYR A 514 8.12 26.35 -2.44
N ALA A 515 6.79 26.19 -2.47
CA ALA A 515 5.88 27.21 -2.99
C ALA A 515 5.57 28.34 -2.00
N ASN A 516 5.47 28.06 -0.70
CA ASN A 516 4.87 28.96 0.29
C ASN A 516 5.84 29.45 1.37
N THR A 517 7.10 29.03 1.32
CA THR A 517 8.12 29.47 2.29
C THR A 517 9.31 30.12 1.58
N GLU A 518 10.24 30.66 2.35
CA GLU A 518 11.49 31.20 1.81
C GLU A 518 12.47 30.10 1.36
N ALA A 519 12.18 28.82 1.65
CA ALA A 519 13.08 27.70 1.40
C ALA A 519 13.43 27.59 -0.08
N LYS A 520 14.73 27.59 -0.38
CA LYS A 520 15.26 27.44 -1.75
C LYS A 520 15.75 26.02 -2.01
N PHE A 521 16.11 25.32 -0.95
CA PHE A 521 16.65 23.97 -0.95
C PHE A 521 15.67 23.03 -0.24
N VAL A 522 14.84 22.33 -1.01
CA VAL A 522 13.75 21.50 -0.51
C VAL A 522 13.93 20.08 -1.06
N PHE A 523 13.99 19.10 -0.17
CA PHE A 523 14.26 17.71 -0.52
C PHE A 523 13.35 16.75 0.25
N THR A 524 12.95 15.67 -0.41
CA THR A 524 12.37 14.48 0.24
C THR A 524 13.33 13.30 0.04
N PHE A 525 13.69 12.63 1.13
CA PHE A 525 14.50 11.42 1.11
C PHE A 525 13.59 10.20 1.23
N GLU A 526 13.56 9.35 0.21
CA GLU A 526 12.99 7.99 0.30
C GLU A 526 14.09 7.05 0.78
N MET A 527 14.09 6.76 2.08
CA MET A 527 15.14 5.99 2.76
C MET A 527 15.23 4.52 2.27
N PRO A 528 16.29 3.77 2.67
CA PRO A 528 16.36 2.34 2.41
C PRO A 528 15.17 1.55 2.98
N PRO A 529 14.87 0.35 2.45
CA PRO A 529 15.60 -0.35 1.38
C PRO A 529 15.41 0.26 -0.03
N SER A 530 16.13 -0.27 -1.02
CA SER A 530 15.80 0.00 -2.44
C SER A 530 14.47 -0.65 -2.82
N ARG A 531 13.94 -0.41 -4.03
CA ARG A 531 12.73 -1.07 -4.56
C ARG A 531 12.89 -2.60 -4.64
N SER A 532 12.66 -3.29 -3.53
CA SER A 532 12.61 -4.73 -3.31
C SER A 532 12.35 -4.97 -1.80
N PRO A 533 11.80 -6.13 -1.38
CA PRO A 533 11.69 -6.50 0.01
C PRO A 533 12.97 -6.25 0.84
N PRO A 534 12.83 -5.92 2.13
CA PRO A 534 11.61 -6.08 2.93
C PRO A 534 10.66 -4.86 2.95
N GLY A 535 10.84 -3.89 2.05
CA GLY A 535 9.97 -2.70 1.97
C GLY A 535 9.95 -1.94 3.29
N PHE A 536 8.78 -1.81 3.91
CA PHE A 536 8.60 -1.10 5.19
C PHE A 536 9.11 -1.86 6.42
N VAL A 537 9.44 -3.16 6.31
CA VAL A 537 9.90 -4.01 7.44
C VAL A 537 11.43 -4.14 7.43
N LEU A 538 12.13 -3.03 7.64
CA LEU A 538 13.59 -3.03 7.67
C LEU A 538 14.11 -3.52 9.05
N PRO A 539 14.93 -4.57 9.15
CA PRO A 539 15.37 -5.08 10.46
C PRO A 539 16.13 -4.06 11.30
N GLU A 540 15.96 -4.07 12.62
CA GLU A 540 16.66 -3.13 13.53
C GLU A 540 18.20 -3.20 13.41
N SER A 541 18.74 -4.39 13.11
CA SER A 541 20.17 -4.59 12.82
C SER A 541 20.69 -3.75 11.66
N SER A 542 19.81 -3.29 10.77
CA SER A 542 20.13 -2.42 9.64
C SER A 542 20.18 -0.94 10.02
N ILE A 543 19.55 -0.51 11.12
CA ILE A 543 19.43 0.91 11.52
C ILE A 543 20.80 1.58 11.56
N LYS A 544 21.78 0.95 12.22
CA LYS A 544 23.14 1.50 12.31
C LYS A 544 23.76 1.73 10.93
N SER A 545 23.63 0.74 10.04
CA SER A 545 24.15 0.85 8.66
C SER A 545 23.47 1.97 7.90
N VAL A 546 22.14 2.09 8.00
CA VAL A 546 21.38 3.17 7.36
C VAL A 546 21.83 4.54 7.86
N VAL A 547 21.98 4.71 9.18
CA VAL A 547 22.44 5.97 9.77
C VAL A 547 23.86 6.31 9.32
N ASP A 548 24.80 5.37 9.42
CA ASP A 548 26.21 5.58 9.09
C ASP A 548 26.41 5.89 7.59
N THR A 549 25.58 5.31 6.73
CA THR A 549 25.68 5.51 5.27
C THR A 549 24.92 6.73 4.78
N THR A 550 23.85 7.14 5.48
CA THR A 550 23.02 8.31 5.09
C THR A 550 23.57 9.62 5.67
N TRP A 551 24.19 9.59 6.85
CA TRP A 551 24.73 10.77 7.54
C TRP A 551 25.77 11.57 6.72
N PRO A 552 26.73 10.93 6.03
CA PRO A 552 27.63 11.63 5.11
C PRO A 552 26.88 12.36 3.98
N GLY A 553 25.74 11.82 3.54
CA GLY A 553 24.85 12.46 2.57
C GLY A 553 24.27 13.77 3.08
N VAL A 554 23.67 13.75 4.27
CA VAL A 554 23.07 14.96 4.90
C VAL A 554 24.12 16.03 5.15
N THR A 555 25.27 15.66 5.73
CA THR A 555 26.34 16.63 6.01
C THR A 555 26.93 17.22 4.72
N THR A 556 27.11 16.42 3.68
CA THR A 556 27.57 16.89 2.36
C THR A 556 26.54 17.77 1.68
N LEU A 557 25.25 17.42 1.75
CA LEU A 557 24.15 18.24 1.24
C LEU A 557 24.23 19.66 1.80
N ILE A 558 24.28 19.79 3.13
CA ILE A 558 24.29 21.09 3.79
C ILE A 558 25.58 21.85 3.49
N LYS A 559 26.74 21.19 3.49
CA LYS A 559 28.01 21.81 3.09
C LYS A 559 27.96 22.38 1.68
N THR A 560 27.41 21.62 0.73
CA THR A 560 27.26 22.08 -0.66
C THR A 560 26.31 23.28 -0.73
N ILE A 561 25.22 23.27 0.04
CA ILE A 561 24.29 24.41 0.12
C ILE A 561 24.97 25.66 0.69
N ILE A 562 25.71 25.55 1.80
CA ILE A 562 26.45 26.66 2.41
C ILE A 562 27.46 27.27 1.43
N ASN A 563 28.12 26.43 0.63
CA ASN A 563 29.12 26.87 -0.34
C ASN A 563 28.51 27.31 -1.68
N THR A 564 27.20 27.14 -1.87
CA THR A 564 26.52 27.64 -3.06
C THR A 564 26.40 29.15 -2.92
N PRO A 565 26.93 29.96 -3.87
CA PRO A 565 26.78 31.41 -3.83
C PRO A 565 25.31 31.78 -3.66
N ALA A 566 25.02 32.83 -2.91
CA ALA A 566 23.67 33.38 -2.81
C ALA A 566 23.12 33.50 -4.23
N LEU A 567 22.08 32.73 -4.54
CA LEU A 567 21.44 32.75 -5.85
C LEU A 567 20.91 34.17 -6.00
N GLU A 568 21.63 35.02 -6.74
CA GLU A 568 21.21 36.40 -6.95
C GLU A 568 19.78 36.37 -7.51
N ASP A 569 18.88 37.09 -6.85
CA ASP A 569 17.48 37.36 -7.21
C ASP A 569 17.34 38.12 -8.54
N LYS A 570 18.04 37.70 -9.60
CA LYS A 570 18.12 38.38 -10.90
C LYS A 570 16.84 38.32 -11.73
N TYR A 571 15.73 37.85 -11.16
CA TYR A 571 14.41 37.90 -11.78
C TYR A 571 13.30 38.48 -10.89
N PHE A 572 13.61 39.02 -9.72
CA PHE A 572 12.62 39.78 -8.94
C PHE A 572 12.51 41.20 -9.48
N VAL A 573 11.70 41.38 -10.53
CA VAL A 573 11.11 42.69 -10.82
C VAL A 573 10.21 43.03 -9.64
N SER A 574 10.57 44.12 -8.99
CA SER A 574 9.81 44.82 -7.97
C SER A 574 8.31 44.86 -8.27
N LYS A 575 7.51 44.13 -7.49
CA LYS A 575 6.24 44.72 -7.05
C LYS A 575 6.57 45.66 -5.92
N GLY A 576 6.61 46.94 -6.28
CA GLY A 576 7.04 48.03 -5.42
C GLY A 576 6.32 48.06 -4.08
N SER A 577 7.03 48.65 -3.14
CA SER A 577 6.54 49.14 -1.87
C SER A 577 5.15 49.76 -2.01
N SER A 578 4.14 49.11 -1.43
CA SER A 578 3.09 49.83 -0.74
C SER A 578 3.02 49.28 0.67
N LYS A 579 3.45 50.12 1.62
CA LYS A 579 2.98 50.02 3.00
C LYS A 579 1.47 50.13 2.93
N GLY A 580 0.79 49.00 3.15
CA GLY A 580 -0.65 48.92 3.27
C GLY A 580 -0.96 47.69 4.08
N LYS A 581 -1.23 47.89 5.37
CA LYS A 581 -1.95 46.91 6.20
C LYS A 581 -3.28 46.66 5.49
N ASP A 582 -3.40 45.57 4.74
CA ASP A 582 -4.66 44.95 4.31
C ASP A 582 -4.31 43.60 3.70
N MET A 583 -3.78 42.70 4.54
CA MET A 583 -3.79 41.28 4.24
C MET A 583 -5.24 40.83 4.44
N CYS A 584 -5.88 40.42 3.34
CA CYS A 584 -7.29 40.08 3.28
C CYS A 584 -7.65 39.04 4.35
N TYR A 585 -8.29 39.51 5.42
CA TYR A 585 -8.83 38.72 6.54
C TYR A 585 -10.00 37.81 6.13
N CYS A 586 -10.34 37.69 4.83
CA CYS A 586 -11.56 37.04 4.38
C CYS A 586 -11.52 35.51 4.23
N GLU A 587 -10.36 34.86 4.25
CA GLU A 587 -10.30 33.38 4.14
C GLU A 587 -9.94 32.66 5.44
N LEU A 588 -9.38 33.35 6.44
CA LEU A 588 -9.26 32.80 7.80
C LEU A 588 -10.61 32.79 8.55
N ILE A 589 -11.52 33.69 8.20
CA ILE A 589 -12.86 33.77 8.81
C ILE A 589 -13.76 32.61 8.33
N PHE A 590 -13.48 32.02 7.16
CA PHE A 590 -14.23 30.86 6.66
C PHE A 590 -13.93 29.56 7.43
N MET A 591 -12.78 29.45 8.11
CA MET A 591 -12.47 28.28 8.96
C MET A 591 -13.02 28.38 10.38
N LEU A 592 -13.38 29.58 10.88
CA LEU A 592 -13.83 29.79 12.26
C LEU A 592 -15.37 29.80 12.41
N LEU A 593 -16.14 29.84 11.31
CA LEU A 593 -17.61 29.95 11.37
C LEU A 593 -18.38 28.62 11.27
N PHE A 594 -17.73 27.47 11.11
CA PHE A 594 -18.39 26.15 11.01
C PHE A 594 -18.38 25.33 12.31
N THR A 595 -18.23 25.95 13.48
CA THR A 595 -18.37 25.26 14.79
C THR A 595 -19.71 25.55 15.50
N PHE A 596 -20.63 26.28 14.86
CA PHE A 596 -21.98 26.52 15.39
C PHE A 596 -23.05 26.21 14.35
N CYS A 597 -23.22 24.93 14.03
CA CYS A 597 -24.50 24.38 13.55
C CYS A 597 -24.38 22.87 13.44
N TYR A 598 -24.53 22.18 14.58
CA TYR A 598 -25.17 20.86 14.73
C TYR A 598 -25.24 20.63 16.24
N ILE A 599 -26.40 20.97 16.83
CA ILE A 599 -26.91 20.38 18.06
C ILE A 599 -27.62 19.09 17.66
#